data_AF-Q9X8Q1-F1
#
_entry.id   AF-Q9X8Q1-F1
#
_cell.length_a   1.000
_cell.length_b   1.000
_cell.length_c   1.000
_cell.angle_alpha   90.00
_cell.angle_beta   90.00
_cell.angle_gamma   90.00
#
_symmetry.space_group_name_H-M   'P 1'
#
loop_
_entity.id
_entity.type
_entity.pdbx_description
1 polymer ?
#
loop_
_entity_poly.entity_id
_entity_poly.type
_entity_poly.pdbx_seq_one_letter_code
_entity_poly.pdbx_strand_id
1 'polypeptide(L)'
;MTATAETAAGAFAARPGGSRQLAGTGTLLRFALRRDRVLIPVWVAVNALMVLSMPGTIKGLYGTAAERADLMRQMETNASLRALVGPLFDDSLGALTAWRVGLYAGALAAVMSLLIVVRHTRDEEESGRQEVVASGMVGRRAPLTAALLAAAVANAVLALLVFAGLAGQGTAGALALGLGIAGVGMLFATMAAIVAQLTESARLARGLTAAVLGGAFVLRAAGDSATDDGSSVLTWVSPLGWLENVRAFADERWWALLLIAGATVAQGAVAYGLAGRRDLGMSFLPTRPGPAAGRLRTAGALAWRLQRGSVLGWSIGFFAAGVVYGGMTEGAADLVGDNEQAREIIERMGGQAGLTDAFVSAMVGMLGLIAALYVVASVLRLGGEETSGRAEPVLAGAVGRLRWAAGHLVIAFGGAALIMLLAGLGFAAGYGQDFGAILGACLVQLPAVWVIGGAAVLLHGLLPRAAVAAWAVAGAVLLLGWVGPALDVPQTVLDVSPFGHLPKLPGGEMNWSPVLVLVLIAGALVGAGLVGLRRRDLT
;
A
#
# COMPACT_ATOMS: atom_id res chain seq x y z
N MET A 1 60.10 60.93 4.76
CA MET A 1 59.40 60.31 3.61
C MET A 1 59.14 58.86 3.95
N THR A 2 57.94 58.54 4.42
CA THR A 2 57.48 57.19 4.72
C THR A 2 56.15 57.03 3.97
N ALA A 3 56.15 56.21 2.93
CA ALA A 3 55.00 55.98 2.07
C ALA A 3 54.04 55.01 2.76
N THR A 4 52.83 55.47 3.04
CA THR A 4 51.68 54.65 3.45
C THR A 4 51.10 53.95 2.23
N ALA A 5 51.18 52.62 2.20
CA ALA A 5 50.49 51.81 1.19
C ALA A 5 48.99 51.73 1.54
N GLU A 6 48.14 52.23 0.64
CA GLU A 6 46.70 52.02 0.69
C GLU A 6 46.39 50.53 0.47
N THR A 7 45.89 49.87 1.51
CA THR A 7 45.18 48.60 1.37
C THR A 7 43.90 48.85 0.57
N ALA A 8 43.93 48.48 -0.72
CA ALA A 8 42.73 48.33 -1.53
C ALA A 8 41.83 47.28 -0.87
N ALA A 9 40.82 47.75 -0.13
CA ALA A 9 39.72 46.92 0.31
C ALA A 9 39.03 46.39 -0.94
N GLY A 10 39.35 45.15 -1.32
CA GLY A 10 38.61 44.39 -2.31
C GLY A 10 37.19 44.25 -1.79
N ALA A 11 36.31 45.15 -2.21
CA ALA A 11 34.88 45.01 -2.03
C ALA A 11 34.49 43.72 -2.75
N PHE A 12 34.33 42.63 -1.99
CA PHE A 12 33.50 41.52 -2.40
C PHE A 12 32.08 42.06 -2.53
N ALA A 13 31.81 42.72 -3.64
CA ALA A 13 30.48 43.08 -4.05
C ALA A 13 29.72 41.76 -4.21
N ALA A 14 28.98 41.38 -3.17
CA ALA A 14 27.94 40.38 -3.27
C ALA A 14 27.03 40.85 -4.40
N ARG A 15 27.17 40.26 -5.59
CA ARG A 15 26.19 40.42 -6.66
C ARG A 15 24.82 40.20 -6.00
N PRO A 16 23.82 41.08 -6.22
CA PRO A 16 22.46 40.80 -5.80
C PRO A 16 21.95 39.68 -6.71
N GLY A 17 22.37 38.45 -6.40
CA GLY A 17 21.96 37.26 -7.08
C GLY A 17 20.52 37.03 -6.70
N GLY A 18 19.61 37.26 -7.66
CA GLY A 18 18.23 36.81 -7.53
C GLY A 18 18.23 35.40 -6.95
N SER A 19 17.56 35.23 -5.81
CA SER A 19 17.63 33.99 -5.01
C SER A 19 17.43 32.79 -5.94
N ARG A 20 18.48 32.01 -6.19
CA ARG A 20 18.37 30.81 -7.04
C ARG A 20 17.70 29.71 -6.23
N GLN A 21 16.43 29.90 -5.88
CA GLN A 21 15.64 29.01 -5.02
C GLN A 21 15.52 27.59 -5.60
N LEU A 22 15.75 27.45 -6.91
CA LEU A 22 15.72 26.20 -7.66
C LEU A 22 17.13 25.72 -8.10
N ALA A 23 18.21 26.38 -7.65
CA ALA A 23 19.57 25.90 -7.93
C ALA A 23 19.75 24.46 -7.44
N GLY A 24 20.35 23.62 -8.27
CA GLY A 24 20.60 22.21 -7.94
C GLY A 24 19.44 21.25 -8.22
N THR A 25 18.26 21.73 -8.63
CA THR A 25 17.08 20.87 -8.90
C THR A 25 17.38 19.74 -9.90
N GLY A 26 18.04 20.06 -11.01
CA GLY A 26 18.37 19.05 -12.04
C GLY A 26 19.35 17.98 -11.54
N THR A 27 20.31 18.36 -10.70
CA THR A 27 21.25 17.41 -10.07
C THR A 27 20.53 16.51 -9.08
N LEU A 28 19.65 17.08 -8.24
CA LEU A 28 18.85 16.32 -7.29
C LEU A 28 17.85 15.39 -7.99
N LEU A 29 17.20 15.84 -9.07
CA LEU A 29 16.31 15.00 -9.86
C LEU A 29 17.06 13.82 -10.48
N ARG A 30 18.22 14.06 -11.09
CA ARG A 30 19.05 12.99 -11.65
C ARG A 30 19.49 12.00 -10.57
N PHE A 31 19.85 12.50 -9.39
CA PHE A 31 20.17 11.65 -8.24
C PHE A 31 18.95 10.82 -7.79
N ALA A 32 17.78 11.44 -7.65
CA ALA A 32 16.54 10.76 -7.26
C ALA A 32 16.19 9.63 -8.24
N LEU A 33 16.22 9.90 -9.55
CA LEU A 33 15.95 8.90 -10.58
C LEU A 33 16.99 7.76 -10.59
N ARG A 34 18.27 8.07 -10.35
CA ARG A 34 19.32 7.03 -10.23
C ARG A 34 19.13 6.17 -8.98
N ARG A 35 18.77 6.80 -7.86
CA ARG A 35 18.53 6.11 -6.59
C ARG A 35 17.30 5.21 -6.67
N ASP A 36 16.28 5.63 -7.42
CA ASP A 36 15.03 4.90 -7.60
C ASP A 36 14.95 4.12 -8.92
N ARG A 37 16.11 3.81 -9.53
CA ARG A 37 16.22 3.05 -10.78
C ARG A 37 15.61 1.64 -10.75
N VAL A 38 15.32 1.11 -9.56
CA VAL A 38 14.59 -0.15 -9.38
C VAL A 38 13.17 0.13 -8.93
N LEU A 39 12.99 0.99 -7.92
CA LEU A 39 11.68 1.28 -7.35
C LEU A 39 10.71 1.85 -8.39
N ILE A 40 11.07 2.92 -9.10
CA ILE A 40 10.18 3.57 -10.07
C ILE A 40 9.81 2.60 -11.20
N PRO A 41 10.77 1.94 -11.90
CA PRO A 41 10.41 1.01 -12.97
C PRO A 41 9.56 -0.17 -12.50
N VAL A 42 9.80 -0.72 -11.31
CA VAL A 42 8.97 -1.82 -10.78
C VAL A 42 7.54 -1.35 -10.52
N TRP A 43 7.34 -0.20 -9.87
CA TRP A 43 5.99 0.35 -9.65
C TRP A 43 5.27 0.65 -10.96
N VAL A 44 5.96 1.28 -11.91
CA VAL A 44 5.42 1.58 -13.24
C VAL A 44 5.09 0.29 -13.99
N ALA A 45 5.98 -0.70 -13.97
CA ALA A 45 5.76 -1.98 -14.66
C ALA A 45 4.60 -2.77 -14.06
N VAL A 46 4.49 -2.86 -12.74
CA VAL A 46 3.37 -3.55 -12.07
C VAL A 46 2.05 -2.87 -12.41
N ASN A 47 2.00 -1.53 -12.35
CA ASN A 47 0.78 -0.78 -12.63
C ASN A 47 0.41 -0.86 -14.12
N ALA A 48 1.37 -0.68 -15.02
CA ALA A 48 1.16 -0.83 -16.46
C ALA A 48 0.75 -2.26 -16.82
N LEU A 49 1.39 -3.30 -16.28
CA LEU A 49 1.02 -4.69 -16.53
C LEU A 49 -0.41 -4.99 -16.07
N MET A 50 -0.80 -4.47 -14.90
CA MET A 50 -2.17 -4.61 -14.40
C MET A 50 -3.19 -4.00 -15.38
N VAL A 51 -2.92 -2.82 -15.94
CA VAL A 51 -3.82 -2.16 -16.90
C VAL A 51 -3.80 -2.87 -18.26
N LEU A 52 -2.61 -3.17 -18.79
CA LEU A 52 -2.44 -3.68 -20.14
C LEU A 52 -2.79 -5.17 -20.30
N SER A 53 -2.82 -5.93 -19.21
CA SER A 53 -3.29 -7.33 -19.25
C SER A 53 -4.81 -7.46 -19.29
N MET A 54 -5.56 -6.46 -18.80
CA MET A 54 -7.00 -6.56 -18.65
C MET A 54 -7.80 -6.72 -19.95
N PRO A 55 -7.50 -6.04 -21.07
CA PRO A 55 -8.26 -6.23 -22.29
C PRO A 55 -8.27 -7.69 -22.76
N GLY A 56 -7.15 -8.39 -22.60
CA GLY A 56 -7.04 -9.82 -22.92
C GLY A 56 -7.89 -10.69 -21.99
N THR A 57 -7.82 -10.43 -20.69
CA THR A 57 -8.63 -11.12 -19.68
C THR A 57 -10.12 -10.91 -19.90
N ILE A 58 -10.55 -9.66 -20.14
CA ILE A 58 -11.95 -9.31 -20.39
C ILE A 58 -12.42 -9.96 -21.69
N LYS A 59 -11.62 -9.96 -22.75
CA LYS A 59 -11.98 -10.63 -24.01
C LYS A 59 -12.11 -12.15 -23.84
N GLY A 60 -11.32 -12.75 -22.95
CA GLY A 60 -11.41 -14.18 -22.64
C GLY A 60 -12.65 -14.55 -21.83
N LEU A 61 -13.14 -13.65 -20.96
CA LEU A 61 -14.30 -13.88 -20.09
C LEU A 61 -15.63 -13.39 -20.70
N TYR A 62 -15.60 -12.28 -21.44
CA TYR A 62 -16.74 -11.57 -22.02
C TYR A 62 -16.43 -11.20 -23.48
N GLY A 63 -16.27 -12.22 -24.31
CA GLY A 63 -15.84 -12.09 -25.71
C GLY A 63 -16.92 -11.49 -26.60
N THR A 64 -18.19 -11.81 -26.34
CA THR A 64 -19.32 -11.37 -27.16
C THR A 64 -19.93 -10.06 -26.66
N ALA A 65 -20.57 -9.29 -27.55
CA ALA A 65 -21.27 -8.06 -27.15
C ALA A 65 -22.45 -8.37 -26.19
N ALA A 66 -23.12 -9.50 -26.40
CA ALA A 66 -24.22 -9.94 -25.53
C ALA A 66 -23.74 -10.21 -24.09
N GLU A 67 -22.60 -10.89 -23.92
CA GLU A 67 -21.99 -11.13 -22.61
C GLU A 67 -21.63 -9.82 -21.89
N ARG A 68 -21.07 -8.84 -22.62
CA ARG A 68 -20.72 -7.53 -22.04
C ARG A 68 -21.94 -6.70 -21.66
N ALA A 69 -23.01 -6.75 -22.48
CA ALA A 69 -24.28 -6.10 -22.16
C ALA A 69 -25.00 -6.78 -20.98
N ASP A 70 -24.86 -8.09 -20.81
CA ASP A 70 -25.37 -8.79 -19.63
C ASP A 70 -24.62 -8.39 -18.36
N LEU A 71 -23.29 -8.31 -18.43
CA LEU A 71 -22.46 -7.79 -17.33
C LEU A 71 -22.89 -6.37 -16.91
N MET A 72 -23.17 -5.48 -17.87
CA MET A 72 -23.69 -4.14 -17.55
C MET A 72 -25.01 -4.19 -16.78
N ARG A 73 -25.99 -4.99 -17.23
CA ARG A 73 -27.27 -5.17 -16.53
C ARG A 73 -27.12 -5.74 -15.12
N GLN A 74 -26.19 -6.68 -14.94
CA GLN A 74 -25.87 -7.22 -13.61
C GLN A 74 -25.27 -6.15 -12.69
N MET A 75 -24.46 -5.23 -13.22
CA MET A 75 -23.91 -4.12 -12.43
C MET A 75 -24.97 -3.10 -12.02
N GLU A 76 -25.96 -2.82 -12.86
CA GLU A 76 -27.06 -1.91 -12.50
C GLU A 76 -27.84 -2.42 -11.26
N THR A 77 -28.05 -3.74 -11.19
CA THR A 77 -28.85 -4.37 -10.13
C THR A 77 -28.08 -4.66 -8.83
N ASN A 78 -26.74 -4.72 -8.87
CA ASN A 78 -25.93 -5.07 -7.70
C ASN A 78 -25.17 -3.86 -7.11
N ALA A 79 -25.77 -3.22 -6.11
CA ALA A 79 -25.20 -2.05 -5.43
C ALA A 79 -23.86 -2.35 -4.72
N SER A 80 -23.66 -3.58 -4.20
CA SER A 80 -22.42 -3.96 -3.53
C SER A 80 -21.24 -4.06 -4.50
N LEU A 81 -21.46 -4.59 -5.71
CA LEU A 81 -20.43 -4.63 -6.76
C LEU A 81 -20.13 -3.23 -7.30
N ARG A 82 -21.14 -2.36 -7.45
CA ARG A 82 -20.96 -0.95 -7.80
C ARG A 82 -20.15 -0.19 -6.76
N ALA A 83 -20.39 -0.40 -5.47
CA ALA A 83 -19.61 0.24 -4.42
C ALA A 83 -18.10 -0.09 -4.51
N LEU A 84 -17.74 -1.29 -4.98
CA LEU A 84 -16.35 -1.74 -5.05
C LEU A 84 -15.61 -1.23 -6.30
N VAL A 85 -16.26 -1.32 -7.48
CA VAL A 85 -15.59 -1.08 -8.77
C VAL A 85 -16.03 0.25 -9.41
N GLY A 86 -17.17 0.79 -9.00
CA GLY A 86 -17.77 1.98 -9.55
C GLY A 86 -18.80 1.68 -10.67
N PRO A 87 -19.46 2.73 -11.18
CA PRO A 87 -20.37 2.68 -12.31
C PRO A 87 -19.66 2.29 -13.60
N LEU A 88 -20.36 1.50 -14.42
CA LEU A 88 -19.91 1.08 -15.74
C LEU A 88 -20.62 1.93 -16.80
N PHE A 89 -19.85 2.72 -17.56
CA PHE A 89 -20.41 3.72 -18.46
C PHE A 89 -20.63 3.22 -19.91
N ASP A 90 -19.95 2.15 -20.32
CA ASP A 90 -20.02 1.60 -21.68
C ASP A 90 -19.55 0.12 -21.69
N ASP A 91 -19.89 -0.65 -22.72
CA ASP A 91 -19.61 -2.09 -22.87
C ASP A 91 -18.33 -2.40 -23.67
N SER A 92 -17.63 -1.37 -24.14
CA SER A 92 -16.40 -1.54 -24.92
C SER A 92 -15.30 -2.20 -24.09
N LEU A 93 -14.38 -2.92 -24.73
CA LEU A 93 -13.23 -3.53 -24.02
C LEU A 93 -12.36 -2.48 -23.31
N GLY A 94 -12.25 -1.28 -23.89
CA GLY A 94 -11.57 -0.15 -23.28
C GLY A 94 -12.31 0.36 -22.04
N ALA A 95 -13.64 0.51 -22.10
CA ALA A 95 -14.45 0.98 -20.99
C ALA A 95 -14.47 -0.02 -19.83
N LEU A 96 -14.62 -1.32 -20.13
CA LEU A 96 -14.53 -2.38 -19.13
C LEU A 96 -13.14 -2.44 -18.48
N THR A 97 -12.08 -2.16 -19.24
CA THR A 97 -10.72 -2.05 -18.69
C THR A 97 -10.62 -0.85 -17.74
N ALA A 98 -11.08 0.33 -18.17
CA ALA A 98 -11.07 1.53 -17.34
C ALA A 98 -11.88 1.36 -16.05
N TRP A 99 -13.07 0.75 -16.15
CA TRP A 99 -13.92 0.40 -15.02
C TRP A 99 -13.23 -0.57 -14.07
N ARG A 100 -12.74 -1.72 -14.58
CA ARG A 100 -12.24 -2.81 -13.73
C ARG A 100 -10.95 -2.45 -12.99
N VAL A 101 -10.03 -1.75 -13.65
CA VAL A 101 -8.67 -1.52 -13.11
C VAL A 101 -8.27 -0.05 -13.01
N GLY A 102 -9.01 0.89 -13.61
CA GLY A 102 -8.63 2.30 -13.60
C GLY A 102 -8.50 2.90 -12.20
N LEU A 103 -9.46 2.60 -11.31
CA LEU A 103 -9.42 3.03 -9.91
C LEU A 103 -8.20 2.50 -9.17
N TYR A 104 -7.95 1.19 -9.27
CA TYR A 104 -6.82 0.53 -8.63
C TYR A 104 -5.48 1.05 -9.20
N ALA A 105 -5.42 1.30 -10.51
CA ALA A 105 -4.26 1.88 -11.17
C ALA A 105 -3.98 3.30 -10.67
N GLY A 106 -5.02 4.13 -10.52
CA GLY A 106 -4.94 5.45 -9.91
C GLY A 106 -4.46 5.40 -8.45
N ALA A 107 -4.99 4.48 -7.65
CA ALA A 107 -4.57 4.28 -6.27
C ALA A 107 -3.10 3.82 -6.16
N LEU A 108 -2.65 2.88 -7.01
CA LEU A 108 -1.24 2.47 -7.07
C LEU A 108 -0.34 3.63 -7.53
N ALA A 109 -0.77 4.45 -8.48
CA ALA A 109 -0.04 5.64 -8.91
C ALA A 109 0.07 6.68 -7.78
N ALA A 110 -0.98 6.84 -6.98
CA ALA A 110 -0.97 7.68 -5.77
C ALA A 110 0.01 7.15 -4.71
N VAL A 111 0.01 5.84 -4.43
CA VAL A 111 0.94 5.21 -3.49
C VAL A 111 2.39 5.33 -3.97
N MET A 112 2.65 5.07 -5.25
CA MET A 112 3.98 5.28 -5.83
C MET A 112 4.44 6.73 -5.63
N SER A 113 3.57 7.68 -5.97
CA SER A 113 3.90 9.11 -5.95
C SER A 113 4.13 9.65 -4.54
N LEU A 114 3.30 9.26 -3.56
CA LEU A 114 3.51 9.65 -2.17
C LEU A 114 4.81 9.06 -1.61
N LEU A 115 5.16 7.82 -1.98
CA LEU A 115 6.38 7.17 -1.52
C LEU A 115 7.62 7.87 -2.08
N ILE A 116 7.61 8.22 -3.38
CA ILE A 116 8.69 9.00 -4.03
C ILE A 116 8.85 10.35 -3.33
N VAL A 117 7.76 11.11 -3.15
CA VAL A 117 7.84 12.45 -2.57
C VAL A 117 8.35 12.42 -1.13
N VAL A 118 7.80 11.56 -0.27
CA VAL A 118 8.26 11.48 1.13
C VAL A 118 9.71 11.00 1.22
N ARG A 119 10.11 10.07 0.35
CA ARG A 119 11.48 9.53 0.32
C ARG A 119 12.54 10.57 -0.04
N HIS A 120 12.23 11.51 -0.92
CA HIS A 120 13.17 12.57 -1.34
C HIS A 120 12.92 13.91 -0.63
N THR A 121 12.07 13.93 0.39
CA THR A 121 11.84 15.09 1.25
C THR A 121 12.06 14.71 2.71
N ARG A 122 11.02 14.24 3.41
CA ARG A 122 11.06 14.06 4.85
C ARG A 122 12.00 12.95 5.32
N ASP A 123 12.20 11.89 4.53
CA ASP A 123 13.24 10.88 4.83
C ASP A 123 14.65 11.48 4.78
N GLU A 124 14.93 12.37 3.82
CA GLU A 124 16.24 13.03 3.70
C GLU A 124 16.48 14.02 4.84
N GLU A 125 15.43 14.73 5.27
CA GLU A 125 15.47 15.60 6.44
C GLU A 125 15.64 14.81 7.75
N GLU A 126 14.85 13.77 7.96
CA GLU A 126 14.90 12.95 9.20
C GLU A 126 16.24 12.22 9.36
N SER A 127 16.92 11.90 8.25
CA SER A 127 18.25 11.27 8.28
C SER A 127 19.42 12.26 8.29
N GLY A 128 19.17 13.56 8.40
CA GLY A 128 20.20 14.62 8.42
C GLY A 128 20.92 14.85 7.08
N ARG A 129 20.70 14.00 6.07
CA ARG A 129 21.34 14.11 4.75
C ARG A 129 20.96 15.41 4.03
N GLN A 130 19.73 15.88 4.25
CA GLN A 130 19.25 17.13 3.68
C GLN A 130 20.03 18.35 4.19
N GLU A 131 20.57 18.33 5.41
CA GLU A 131 21.36 19.44 5.96
C GLU A 131 22.69 19.58 5.22
N VAL A 132 23.36 18.45 4.95
CA VAL A 132 24.62 18.42 4.17
C VAL A 132 24.38 18.84 2.72
N VAL A 133 23.25 18.44 2.13
CA VAL A 133 22.87 18.89 0.78
C VAL A 133 22.59 20.40 0.77
N ALA A 134 21.93 20.91 1.81
CA ALA A 134 21.60 22.33 1.96
C ALA A 134 22.83 23.21 2.26
N SER A 135 23.92 22.66 2.81
CA SER A 135 25.19 23.41 2.95
C SER A 135 25.92 23.60 1.61
N GLY A 136 25.49 22.93 0.54
CA GLY A 136 25.99 23.14 -0.81
C GLY A 136 25.25 24.26 -1.56
N MET A 137 25.53 24.40 -2.86
CA MET A 137 24.87 25.37 -3.76
C MET A 137 23.45 24.90 -4.19
N VAL A 138 22.61 24.55 -3.23
CA VAL A 138 21.24 24.04 -3.45
C VAL A 138 20.23 25.06 -2.94
N GLY A 139 19.29 25.45 -3.79
CA GLY A 139 18.23 26.38 -3.42
C GLY A 139 17.17 25.73 -2.53
N ARG A 140 16.53 26.52 -1.65
CA ARG A 140 15.53 26.05 -0.68
C ARG A 140 14.35 25.26 -1.29
N ARG A 141 13.93 25.57 -2.52
CA ARG A 141 12.82 24.89 -3.20
C ARG A 141 13.28 23.68 -4.03
N ALA A 142 14.58 23.56 -4.32
CA ALA A 142 15.11 22.53 -5.20
C ALA A 142 14.84 21.07 -4.76
N PRO A 143 14.93 20.71 -3.46
CA PRO A 143 14.63 19.34 -3.02
C PRO A 143 13.17 18.96 -3.26
N LEU A 144 12.25 19.84 -2.88
CA LEU A 144 10.82 19.63 -3.09
C LEU A 144 10.47 19.54 -4.58
N THR A 145 11.04 20.44 -5.40
CA THR A 145 10.84 20.42 -6.85
C THR A 145 11.41 19.16 -7.48
N ALA A 146 12.61 18.71 -7.07
CA ALA A 146 13.20 17.48 -7.56
C ALA A 146 12.35 16.24 -7.22
N ALA A 147 11.80 16.19 -5.99
CA ALA A 147 10.90 15.11 -5.57
C ALA A 147 9.60 15.08 -6.38
N LEU A 148 8.96 16.24 -6.59
CA LEU A 148 7.74 16.35 -7.41
C LEU A 148 8.00 16.04 -8.89
N LEU A 149 9.16 16.46 -9.43
CA LEU A 149 9.56 16.12 -10.80
C LEU A 149 9.85 14.62 -10.96
N ALA A 150 10.44 13.96 -9.95
CA ALA A 150 10.66 12.52 -9.99
C ALA A 150 9.31 11.76 -10.03
N ALA A 151 8.32 12.19 -9.23
CA ALA A 151 6.97 11.66 -9.30
C ALA A 151 6.30 11.96 -10.66
N ALA A 152 6.48 13.17 -11.21
CA ALA A 152 5.95 13.54 -12.51
C ALA A 152 6.53 12.68 -13.65
N VAL A 153 7.84 12.40 -13.62
CA VAL A 153 8.48 11.49 -14.58
C VAL A 153 7.88 10.08 -14.48
N ALA A 154 7.73 9.54 -13.26
CA ALA A 154 7.15 8.22 -13.06
C ALA A 154 5.70 8.12 -13.59
N ASN A 155 4.86 9.12 -13.27
CA ASN A 155 3.48 9.18 -13.74
C ASN A 155 3.38 9.43 -15.26
N ALA A 156 4.26 10.25 -15.85
CA ALA A 156 4.28 10.49 -17.29
C ALA A 156 4.65 9.23 -18.08
N VAL A 157 5.63 8.45 -17.59
CA VAL A 157 5.97 7.16 -18.20
C VAL A 157 4.80 6.19 -18.09
N LEU A 158 4.13 6.12 -16.92
CA LEU A 158 2.94 5.28 -16.76
C LEU A 158 1.80 5.69 -17.72
N ALA A 159 1.50 6.98 -17.82
CA ALA A 159 0.49 7.49 -18.75
C ALA A 159 0.83 7.14 -20.20
N LEU A 160 2.10 7.27 -20.60
CA LEU A 160 2.55 6.94 -21.95
C LEU A 160 2.39 5.44 -22.23
N LEU A 161 2.73 4.57 -21.29
CA LEU A 161 2.57 3.12 -21.43
C LEU A 161 1.09 2.72 -21.53
N VAL A 162 0.23 3.30 -20.69
CA VAL A 162 -1.23 3.06 -20.73
C VAL A 162 -1.80 3.55 -22.07
N PHE A 163 -1.43 4.75 -22.50
CA PHE A 163 -1.85 5.29 -23.79
C PHE A 163 -1.40 4.40 -24.95
N ALA A 164 -0.11 4.09 -25.04
CA ALA A 164 0.44 3.29 -26.13
C ALA A 164 -0.15 1.87 -26.16
N GLY A 165 -0.34 1.25 -24.99
CA GLY A 165 -0.84 -0.12 -24.90
C GLY A 165 -2.35 -0.26 -25.12
N LEU A 166 -3.14 0.81 -24.89
CA LEU A 166 -4.59 0.79 -25.10
C LEU A 166 -5.08 1.61 -26.31
N ALA A 167 -4.19 2.30 -27.04
CA ALA A 167 -4.57 3.11 -28.20
C ALA A 167 -5.40 2.34 -29.25
N GLY A 168 -5.15 1.03 -29.39
CA GLY A 168 -5.91 0.14 -30.27
C GLY A 168 -7.37 -0.10 -29.85
N GLN A 169 -7.74 0.21 -28.60
CA GLN A 169 -9.12 0.15 -28.10
C GLN A 169 -9.86 1.49 -28.24
N GLY A 170 -9.15 2.56 -28.62
CA GLY A 170 -9.68 3.93 -28.68
C GLY A 170 -8.63 4.93 -28.22
N THR A 171 -8.18 5.82 -29.11
CA THR A 171 -7.07 6.75 -28.84
C THR A 171 -7.44 7.81 -27.80
N ALA A 172 -8.67 8.36 -27.90
CA ALA A 172 -9.19 9.36 -26.96
C ALA A 172 -9.31 8.78 -25.54
N GLY A 173 -9.98 7.63 -25.40
CA GLY A 173 -10.12 6.93 -24.12
C GLY A 173 -8.79 6.50 -23.51
N ALA A 174 -7.85 6.00 -24.32
CA ALA A 174 -6.52 5.62 -23.84
C ALA A 174 -5.76 6.83 -23.28
N LEU A 175 -5.87 7.98 -23.95
CA LEU A 175 -5.24 9.22 -23.50
C LEU A 175 -5.91 9.73 -22.22
N ALA A 176 -7.24 9.72 -22.17
CA ALA A 176 -8.01 10.15 -21.01
C ALA A 176 -7.71 9.30 -19.77
N LEU A 177 -7.66 7.96 -19.93
CA LEU A 177 -7.31 7.04 -18.85
C LEU A 177 -5.86 7.26 -18.36
N GLY A 178 -4.90 7.34 -19.29
CA GLY A 178 -3.49 7.56 -18.96
C GLY A 178 -3.27 8.88 -18.20
N LEU A 179 -3.87 9.97 -18.69
CA LEU A 179 -3.81 11.28 -18.04
C LEU A 179 -4.53 11.29 -16.69
N GLY A 180 -5.68 10.62 -16.58
CA GLY A 180 -6.41 10.49 -15.32
C GLY A 180 -5.57 9.79 -14.25
N ILE A 181 -5.00 8.62 -14.57
CA ILE A 181 -4.16 7.85 -13.64
C ILE A 181 -2.94 8.67 -13.20
N ALA A 182 -2.23 9.29 -14.15
CA ALA A 182 -1.08 10.14 -13.85
C ALA A 182 -1.46 11.39 -13.04
N GLY A 183 -2.63 11.97 -13.31
CA GLY A 183 -3.18 13.11 -12.59
C GLY A 183 -3.46 12.77 -11.13
N VAL A 184 -4.10 11.63 -10.85
CA VAL A 184 -4.29 11.13 -9.47
C VAL A 184 -2.95 10.91 -8.78
N GLY A 185 -1.98 10.30 -9.48
CA GLY A 185 -0.62 10.15 -8.98
C GLY A 185 0.00 11.49 -8.56
N MET A 186 -0.08 12.50 -9.41
CA MET A 186 0.44 13.83 -9.12
C MET A 186 -0.30 14.56 -8.00
N LEU A 187 -1.61 14.41 -7.91
CA LEU A 187 -2.40 14.98 -6.82
C LEU A 187 -1.94 14.42 -5.46
N PHE A 188 -1.70 13.11 -5.37
CA PHE A 188 -1.18 12.52 -4.14
C PHE A 188 0.31 12.82 -3.91
N ALA A 189 1.08 13.10 -4.97
CA ALA A 189 2.43 13.65 -4.85
C ALA A 189 2.41 15.03 -4.15
N THR A 190 1.51 15.93 -4.58
CA THR A 190 1.37 17.27 -4.00
C THR A 190 0.73 17.23 -2.60
N MET A 191 -0.19 16.31 -2.34
CA MET A 191 -0.70 16.05 -1.00
C MET A 191 0.42 15.57 -0.06
N ALA A 192 1.25 14.61 -0.49
CA ALA A 192 2.41 14.16 0.27
C ALA A 192 3.40 15.30 0.55
N ALA A 193 3.59 16.20 -0.42
CA ALA A 193 4.42 17.39 -0.26
C ALA A 193 3.89 18.35 0.81
N ILE A 194 2.57 18.59 0.87
CA ILE A 194 1.93 19.38 1.93
C ILE A 194 2.16 18.71 3.28
N VAL A 195 1.79 17.44 3.39
CA VAL A 195 1.89 16.68 4.64
C VAL A 195 3.35 16.64 5.12
N ALA A 196 4.33 16.49 4.23
CA ALA A 196 5.75 16.51 4.58
C ALA A 196 6.21 17.84 5.22
N GLN A 197 5.53 18.96 4.98
CA GLN A 197 5.81 20.22 5.69
C GLN A 197 5.12 20.27 7.07
N LEU A 198 4.03 19.54 7.25
CA LEU A 198 3.24 19.55 8.49
C LEU A 198 3.85 18.68 9.60
N THR A 199 4.63 17.64 9.27
CA THR A 199 5.18 16.69 10.25
C THR A 199 6.69 16.56 10.17
N GLU A 200 7.34 16.29 11.31
CA GLU A 200 8.78 15.97 11.37
C GLU A 200 9.11 14.52 11.01
N SER A 201 8.14 13.62 11.10
CA SER A 201 8.34 12.20 10.83
C SER A 201 7.90 11.83 9.42
N ALA A 202 8.80 11.22 8.65
CA ALA A 202 8.48 10.67 7.34
C ALA A 202 7.49 9.50 7.42
N ARG A 203 7.51 8.76 8.53
CA ARG A 203 6.51 7.71 8.82
C ARG A 203 5.12 8.31 9.00
N LEU A 204 5.00 9.38 9.78
CA LEU A 204 3.72 10.06 9.98
C LEU A 204 3.25 10.69 8.66
N ALA A 205 4.16 11.22 7.85
CA ALA A 205 3.81 11.79 6.55
C ALA A 205 3.18 10.73 5.62
N ARG A 206 3.84 9.59 5.45
CA ARG A 206 3.27 8.45 4.70
C ARG A 206 1.92 8.02 5.23
N GLY A 207 1.80 7.88 6.55
CA GLY A 207 0.57 7.44 7.21
C GLY A 207 -0.59 8.40 6.99
N LEU A 208 -0.38 9.70 7.14
CA LEU A 208 -1.42 10.72 6.93
C LEU A 208 -1.82 10.81 5.46
N THR A 209 -0.86 10.80 4.51
CA THR A 209 -1.20 10.82 3.08
C THR A 209 -1.93 9.53 2.66
N ALA A 210 -1.52 8.37 3.18
CA ALA A 210 -2.22 7.11 2.95
C ALA A 210 -3.62 7.10 3.56
N ALA A 211 -3.81 7.72 4.74
CA ALA A 211 -5.13 7.88 5.34
C ALA A 211 -6.05 8.78 4.49
N VAL A 212 -5.51 9.86 3.90
CA VAL A 212 -6.25 10.68 2.93
C VAL A 212 -6.64 9.88 1.69
N LEU A 213 -5.73 9.03 1.18
CA LEU A 213 -6.03 8.14 0.05
C LEU A 213 -7.13 7.13 0.39
N GLY A 214 -7.04 6.48 1.56
CA GLY A 214 -8.06 5.56 2.03
C GLY A 214 -9.42 6.25 2.24
N GLY A 215 -9.41 7.45 2.83
CA GLY A 215 -10.62 8.27 2.99
C GLY A 215 -11.25 8.64 1.63
N ALA A 216 -10.44 9.02 0.65
CA ALA A 216 -10.91 9.26 -0.72
C ALA A 216 -11.55 8.01 -1.34
N PHE A 217 -10.96 6.83 -1.14
CA PHE A 217 -11.51 5.57 -1.63
C PHE A 217 -12.87 5.26 -0.98
N VAL A 218 -12.98 5.43 0.33
CA VAL A 218 -14.24 5.18 1.08
C VAL A 218 -15.33 6.17 0.67
N LEU A 219 -15.01 7.47 0.54
CA LEU A 219 -15.98 8.48 0.09
C LEU A 219 -16.52 8.17 -1.30
N ARG A 220 -15.63 7.75 -2.21
CA ARG A 220 -16.03 7.33 -3.56
C ARG A 220 -16.93 6.10 -3.52
N ALA A 221 -16.50 5.03 -2.83
CA ALA A 221 -17.28 3.80 -2.70
C ALA A 221 -18.69 4.05 -2.11
N ALA A 222 -18.78 4.91 -1.10
CA ALA A 222 -20.06 5.34 -0.53
C ALA A 222 -20.91 6.11 -1.55
N GLY A 223 -20.29 6.97 -2.37
CA GLY A 223 -20.98 7.70 -3.43
C GLY A 223 -21.56 6.80 -4.52
N ASP A 224 -20.78 5.82 -4.98
CA ASP A 224 -21.19 4.92 -6.07
C ASP A 224 -22.20 3.85 -5.62
N SER A 225 -22.25 3.60 -4.31
CA SER A 225 -23.34 2.81 -3.72
C SER A 225 -24.68 3.56 -3.74
N ALA A 226 -24.65 4.90 -3.73
CA ALA A 226 -25.84 5.74 -3.64
C ALA A 226 -26.42 6.11 -5.02
N THR A 227 -25.58 6.36 -6.02
CA THR A 227 -26.02 6.65 -7.40
C THR A 227 -25.23 5.83 -8.42
N ASP A 228 -25.87 5.47 -9.52
CA ASP A 228 -25.34 4.62 -10.60
C ASP A 228 -24.67 5.41 -11.74
N ASP A 229 -24.82 6.73 -11.79
CA ASP A 229 -24.35 7.60 -12.87
C ASP A 229 -23.06 8.37 -12.55
N GLY A 230 -22.53 8.20 -11.34
CA GLY A 230 -21.36 8.93 -10.82
C GLY A 230 -21.66 10.40 -10.45
N SER A 231 -22.94 10.80 -10.34
CA SER A 231 -23.34 12.16 -9.94
C SER A 231 -23.28 12.43 -8.44
N SER A 232 -23.11 11.39 -7.62
CA SER A 232 -23.09 11.51 -6.16
C SER A 232 -22.08 12.54 -5.68
N VAL A 233 -22.52 13.43 -4.77
CA VAL A 233 -21.67 14.44 -4.15
C VAL A 233 -20.46 13.80 -3.46
N LEU A 234 -20.63 12.60 -2.89
CA LEU A 234 -19.54 11.87 -2.22
C LEU A 234 -18.46 11.41 -3.22
N THR A 235 -18.86 10.97 -4.42
CA THR A 235 -17.94 10.65 -5.53
C THR A 235 -17.20 11.90 -5.99
N TRP A 236 -17.88 13.05 -6.08
CA TRP A 236 -17.27 14.32 -6.49
C TRP A 236 -16.40 14.99 -5.43
N VAL A 237 -16.54 14.66 -4.15
CA VAL A 237 -15.59 15.08 -3.11
C VAL A 237 -14.31 14.25 -3.15
N SER A 238 -14.38 13.02 -3.68
CA SER A 238 -13.23 12.13 -3.78
C SER A 238 -12.37 12.44 -5.00
N PRO A 239 -11.05 12.66 -4.83
CA PRO A 239 -10.11 12.68 -5.93
C PRO A 239 -10.13 11.45 -6.84
N LEU A 240 -10.48 10.29 -6.26
CA LEU A 240 -10.59 9.04 -7.01
C LEU A 240 -11.89 8.99 -7.83
N GLY A 241 -12.96 9.63 -7.35
CA GLY A 241 -14.19 9.78 -8.11
C GLY A 241 -14.04 10.74 -9.30
N TRP A 242 -13.10 11.69 -9.26
CA TRP A 242 -12.78 12.50 -10.45
C TRP A 242 -12.17 11.67 -11.58
N LEU A 243 -11.31 10.71 -11.25
CA LEU A 243 -10.73 9.78 -12.23
C LEU A 243 -11.82 8.94 -12.91
N GLU A 244 -12.73 8.41 -12.12
CA GLU A 244 -13.89 7.67 -12.60
C GLU A 244 -14.77 8.54 -13.52
N ASN A 245 -15.03 9.78 -13.09
CA ASN A 245 -15.80 10.76 -13.87
C ASN A 245 -15.08 11.30 -15.10
N VAL A 246 -13.82 10.94 -15.38
CA VAL A 246 -13.20 11.17 -16.70
C VAL A 246 -13.93 10.36 -17.77
N ARG A 247 -14.54 9.21 -17.43
CA ARG A 247 -15.31 8.34 -18.35
C ARG A 247 -14.50 7.91 -19.57
N ALA A 248 -13.28 7.44 -19.35
CA ALA A 248 -12.40 6.99 -20.43
C ALA A 248 -13.01 5.82 -21.22
N PHE A 249 -12.96 5.90 -22.56
CA PHE A 249 -13.57 4.93 -23.51
C PHE A 249 -15.10 4.90 -23.50
N ALA A 250 -15.72 5.95 -23.00
CA ALA A 250 -17.14 6.23 -23.09
C ALA A 250 -17.28 7.68 -23.58
N ASP A 251 -18.13 8.50 -22.95
CA ASP A 251 -18.18 9.94 -23.20
C ASP A 251 -17.13 10.69 -22.37
N GLU A 252 -15.90 10.82 -22.89
CA GLU A 252 -14.80 11.43 -22.12
C GLU A 252 -15.12 12.85 -21.64
N ARG A 253 -15.08 13.05 -20.33
CA ARG A 253 -15.27 14.35 -19.68
C ARG A 253 -13.91 15.00 -19.44
N TRP A 254 -13.31 15.54 -20.50
CA TRP A 254 -12.00 16.19 -20.47
C TRP A 254 -11.85 17.30 -19.41
N TRP A 255 -12.94 17.97 -19.06
CA TRP A 255 -12.93 18.99 -18.02
C TRP A 255 -12.66 18.42 -16.61
N ALA A 256 -12.94 17.14 -16.34
CA ALA A 256 -12.58 16.49 -15.07
C ALA A 256 -11.06 16.43 -14.89
N LEU A 257 -10.29 16.32 -15.99
CA LEU A 257 -8.83 16.43 -15.94
C LEU A 257 -8.37 17.84 -15.55
N LEU A 258 -9.12 18.89 -15.93
CA LEU A 258 -8.82 20.26 -15.49
C LEU A 258 -9.03 20.42 -13.99
N LEU A 259 -10.00 19.74 -13.39
CA LEU A 259 -10.16 19.72 -11.92
C LEU A 259 -8.97 19.05 -11.24
N ILE A 260 -8.53 17.89 -11.72
CA ILE A 260 -7.36 17.17 -11.19
C ILE A 260 -6.10 18.05 -11.32
N ALA A 261 -5.89 18.67 -12.49
CA ALA A 261 -4.76 19.56 -12.73
C ALA A 261 -4.82 20.81 -11.84
N GLY A 262 -5.98 21.46 -11.73
CA GLY A 262 -6.20 22.63 -10.89
C GLY A 262 -5.95 22.34 -9.42
N ALA A 263 -6.46 21.22 -8.91
CA ALA A 263 -6.22 20.79 -7.53
C ALA A 263 -4.75 20.46 -7.27
N THR A 264 -4.06 19.82 -8.23
CA THR A 264 -2.62 19.54 -8.15
C THR A 264 -1.80 20.83 -8.08
N VAL A 265 -2.11 21.81 -8.93
CA VAL A 265 -1.44 23.12 -8.92
C VAL A 265 -1.70 23.87 -7.61
N ALA A 266 -2.95 23.90 -7.14
CA ALA A 266 -3.31 24.53 -5.88
C ALA A 266 -2.59 23.90 -4.69
N GLN A 267 -2.58 22.57 -4.60
CA GLN A 267 -1.86 21.83 -3.56
C GLN A 267 -0.34 22.06 -3.64
N GLY A 268 0.22 22.08 -4.85
CA GLY A 268 1.62 22.41 -5.09
C GLY A 268 1.97 23.82 -4.58
N ALA A 269 1.13 24.81 -4.88
CA ALA A 269 1.31 26.19 -4.40
C ALA A 269 1.29 26.26 -2.85
N VAL A 270 0.37 25.54 -2.21
CA VAL A 270 0.33 25.41 -0.74
C VAL A 270 1.63 24.77 -0.22
N ALA A 271 2.08 23.66 -0.82
CA ALA A 271 3.30 22.98 -0.41
C ALA A 271 4.54 23.90 -0.51
N TYR A 272 4.69 24.65 -1.61
CA TYR A 272 5.79 25.60 -1.77
C TYR A 272 5.68 26.80 -0.81
N GLY A 273 4.47 27.27 -0.53
CA GLY A 273 4.21 28.32 0.45
C GLY A 273 4.62 27.89 1.86
N LEU A 274 4.27 26.67 2.26
CA LEU A 274 4.66 26.08 3.53
C LEU A 274 6.18 25.85 3.60
N ALA A 275 6.78 25.23 2.59
CA ALA A 275 8.22 24.97 2.53
C ALA A 275 9.07 26.27 2.55
N GLY A 276 8.54 27.36 1.99
CA GLY A 276 9.18 28.67 2.01
C GLY A 276 9.16 29.36 3.38
N ARG A 277 8.27 28.96 4.29
CA ARG A 277 8.14 29.52 5.64
C ARG A 277 8.74 28.63 6.73
N ARG A 278 8.94 27.34 6.45
CA ARG A 278 9.44 26.33 7.39
C ARG A 278 10.95 26.16 7.28
N ASP A 279 11.67 26.25 8.40
CA ASP A 279 13.10 25.96 8.45
C ASP A 279 13.37 24.45 8.36
N LEU A 280 14.58 24.08 7.94
CA LEU A 280 14.98 22.68 7.83
C LEU A 280 14.87 21.98 9.19
N GLY A 281 14.44 20.72 9.18
CA GLY A 281 14.23 19.93 10.39
C GLY A 281 12.92 20.23 11.12
N MET A 282 12.40 21.45 11.06
CA MET A 282 11.16 21.88 11.75
C MET A 282 9.89 21.32 11.09
N SER A 283 8.74 21.48 11.73
CA SER A 283 7.40 21.28 11.14
C SER A 283 6.35 22.25 11.66
N PHE A 284 5.21 22.36 10.97
CA PHE A 284 4.10 23.22 11.41
C PHE A 284 3.24 22.60 12.50
N LEU A 285 3.22 21.26 12.63
CA LEU A 285 2.55 20.61 13.75
C LEU A 285 3.56 20.40 14.88
N PRO A 286 3.33 20.97 16.07
CA PRO A 286 4.31 20.91 17.14
C PRO A 286 4.59 19.47 17.57
N THR A 287 5.85 19.07 17.52
CA THR A 287 6.32 17.84 18.14
C THR A 287 6.23 18.01 19.64
N ARG A 288 5.27 17.30 20.26
CA ARG A 288 5.14 17.34 21.73
C ARG A 288 6.39 16.70 22.33
N PRO A 289 7.16 17.40 23.19
CA PRO A 289 8.42 16.90 23.76
C PRO A 289 8.26 15.65 24.65
N GLY A 290 7.03 15.15 24.80
CA GLY A 290 6.69 14.10 25.75
C GLY A 290 6.63 14.65 27.18
N PRO A 291 6.13 13.85 28.13
CA PRO A 291 6.20 14.20 29.54
C PRO A 291 7.65 14.28 30.01
N ALA A 292 7.96 15.21 30.92
CA ALA A 292 9.31 15.40 31.49
C ALA A 292 9.89 14.11 32.11
N ALA A 293 9.02 13.24 32.63
CA ALA A 293 9.35 11.87 33.00
C ALA A 293 8.72 10.88 32.02
N GLY A 294 9.55 10.08 31.36
CA GLY A 294 9.09 9.02 30.46
C GLY A 294 8.32 7.93 31.22
N ARG A 295 7.16 7.53 30.69
CA ARG A 295 6.34 6.43 31.24
C ARG A 295 6.70 5.05 30.68
N LEU A 296 7.66 4.97 29.76
CA LEU A 296 8.06 3.73 29.10
C LEU A 296 9.07 2.98 29.99
N ARG A 297 8.56 2.03 30.79
CA ARG A 297 9.37 1.30 31.77
C ARG A 297 9.95 -0.01 31.25
N THR A 298 9.52 -0.48 30.08
CA THR A 298 9.92 -1.77 29.52
C THR A 298 10.17 -1.67 28.02
N ALA A 299 11.02 -2.57 27.49
CA ALA A 299 11.25 -2.70 26.06
C ALA A 299 9.96 -3.04 25.29
N GLY A 300 9.05 -3.82 25.89
CA GLY A 300 7.73 -4.10 25.32
C GLY A 300 6.85 -2.85 25.21
N ALA A 301 6.86 -1.97 26.22
CA ALA A 301 6.10 -0.72 26.15
C ALA A 301 6.63 0.21 25.04
N LEU A 302 7.97 0.25 24.85
CA LEU A 302 8.59 0.96 23.75
C LEU A 302 8.18 0.36 22.40
N ALA A 303 8.27 -0.96 22.26
CA ALA A 303 7.85 -1.68 21.06
C ALA A 303 6.38 -1.39 20.71
N TRP A 304 5.48 -1.40 21.70
CA TRP A 304 4.07 -1.07 21.50
C TRP A 304 3.90 0.35 21.00
N ARG A 305 4.59 1.32 21.60
CA ARG A 305 4.53 2.72 21.14
C ARG A 305 4.99 2.88 19.69
N LEU A 306 6.02 2.14 19.27
CA LEU A 306 6.55 2.19 17.89
C LEU A 306 5.64 1.49 16.87
N GLN A 307 4.89 0.48 17.30
CA GLN A 307 4.10 -0.37 16.41
C GLN A 307 2.59 -0.08 16.43
N ARG A 308 2.06 0.57 17.48
CA ARG A 308 0.61 0.79 17.67
C ARG A 308 -0.07 1.42 16.47
N GLY A 309 0.56 2.38 15.80
CA GLY A 309 -0.03 3.03 14.61
C GLY A 309 -0.18 2.05 13.45
N SER A 310 0.79 1.14 13.29
CA SER A 310 0.73 0.05 12.32
C SER A 310 -0.38 -0.94 12.69
N VAL A 311 -0.40 -1.39 13.94
CA VAL A 311 -1.42 -2.35 14.44
C VAL A 311 -2.82 -1.79 14.23
N LEU A 312 -3.05 -0.53 14.62
CA LEU A 312 -4.34 0.15 14.44
C LEU A 312 -4.72 0.30 12.96
N GLY A 313 -3.79 0.72 12.10
CA GLY A 313 -4.06 0.87 10.66
C GLY A 313 -4.45 -0.46 10.01
N TRP A 314 -3.71 -1.53 10.29
CA TRP A 314 -4.03 -2.87 9.80
C TRP A 314 -5.33 -3.42 10.41
N SER A 315 -5.58 -3.16 11.69
CA SER A 315 -6.82 -3.54 12.38
C SER A 315 -8.05 -2.92 11.73
N ILE A 316 -8.01 -1.61 11.45
CA ILE A 316 -9.09 -0.89 10.78
C ILE A 316 -9.27 -1.44 9.36
N GLY A 317 -8.18 -1.64 8.62
CA GLY A 317 -8.22 -2.17 7.26
C GLY A 317 -8.84 -3.57 7.19
N PHE A 318 -8.44 -4.48 8.09
CA PHE A 318 -8.97 -5.85 8.14
C PHE A 318 -10.44 -5.88 8.58
N PHE A 319 -10.82 -5.06 9.57
CA PHE A 319 -12.22 -4.93 9.97
C PHE A 319 -13.09 -4.43 8.81
N ALA A 320 -12.67 -3.35 8.14
CA ALA A 320 -13.40 -2.78 7.02
C ALA A 320 -13.48 -3.75 5.83
N ALA A 321 -12.38 -4.43 5.49
CA ALA A 321 -12.36 -5.45 4.44
C ALA A 321 -13.31 -6.60 4.79
N GLY A 322 -13.32 -7.05 6.05
CA GLY A 322 -14.29 -8.01 6.56
C GLY A 322 -15.71 -7.55 6.29
N VAL A 323 -16.10 -6.35 6.75
CA VAL A 323 -17.46 -5.81 6.55
C VAL A 323 -17.86 -5.80 5.07
N VAL A 324 -16.97 -5.33 4.20
CA VAL A 324 -17.22 -5.29 2.75
C VAL A 324 -17.42 -6.68 2.18
N TYR A 325 -16.51 -7.63 2.45
CA TYR A 325 -16.62 -8.98 1.93
C TYR A 325 -17.82 -9.74 2.51
N GLY A 326 -18.13 -9.53 3.79
CA GLY A 326 -19.32 -10.06 4.43
C GLY A 326 -20.60 -9.64 3.70
N GLY A 327 -20.75 -8.34 3.43
CA GLY A 327 -21.91 -7.80 2.71
C GLY A 327 -22.01 -8.22 1.23
N MET A 328 -20.94 -8.79 0.66
CA MET A 328 -20.94 -9.33 -0.71
C MET A 328 -21.32 -10.82 -0.76
N THR A 329 -21.40 -11.50 0.37
CA THR A 329 -21.47 -12.96 0.41
C THR A 329 -22.76 -13.50 -0.23
N GLU A 330 -23.90 -12.85 -0.02
CA GLU A 330 -25.16 -13.22 -0.68
C GLU A 330 -25.15 -12.90 -2.18
N GLY A 331 -24.80 -11.66 -2.54
CA GLY A 331 -24.79 -11.23 -3.94
C GLY A 331 -23.73 -11.95 -4.81
N ALA A 332 -22.67 -12.51 -4.22
CA ALA A 332 -21.70 -13.33 -4.93
C ALA A 332 -22.22 -14.74 -5.21
N ALA A 333 -23.04 -15.31 -4.33
CA ALA A 333 -23.68 -16.60 -4.55
C ALA A 333 -24.69 -16.52 -5.70
N ASP A 334 -25.45 -15.42 -5.77
CA ASP A 334 -26.40 -15.17 -6.86
C ASP A 334 -25.69 -14.99 -8.22
N LEU A 335 -24.53 -14.33 -8.24
CA LEU A 335 -23.80 -14.04 -9.49
C LEU A 335 -23.13 -15.29 -10.10
N VAL A 336 -22.75 -16.26 -9.27
CA VAL A 336 -22.04 -17.46 -9.72
C VAL A 336 -22.99 -18.63 -9.98
N GLY A 337 -24.22 -18.58 -9.46
CA GLY A 337 -25.23 -19.63 -9.64
C GLY A 337 -25.45 -20.06 -11.11
N ASP A 338 -25.25 -19.14 -12.05
CA ASP A 338 -25.49 -19.37 -13.49
C ASP A 338 -24.22 -19.65 -14.33
N ASN A 339 -23.01 -19.63 -13.74
CA ASN A 339 -21.75 -19.82 -14.47
C ASN A 339 -21.00 -21.08 -14.03
N GLU A 340 -21.18 -22.17 -14.79
CA GLU A 340 -20.61 -23.50 -14.55
C GLU A 340 -19.08 -23.49 -14.41
N GLN A 341 -18.38 -22.65 -15.17
CA GLN A 341 -16.92 -22.57 -15.14
C GLN A 341 -16.39 -21.88 -13.89
N ALA A 342 -17.10 -20.86 -13.40
CA ALA A 342 -16.75 -20.19 -12.14
C ALA A 342 -17.03 -21.11 -10.94
N ARG A 343 -18.09 -21.91 -11.01
CA ARG A 343 -18.43 -22.93 -10.02
C ARG A 343 -17.35 -24.02 -9.93
N GLU A 344 -16.88 -24.54 -11.06
CA GLU A 344 -15.86 -25.58 -11.11
C GLU A 344 -14.52 -25.12 -10.51
N ILE A 345 -14.13 -23.86 -10.74
CA ILE A 345 -12.93 -23.25 -10.15
C ILE A 345 -13.07 -23.12 -8.63
N ILE A 346 -14.25 -22.71 -8.15
CA ILE A 346 -14.53 -22.51 -6.72
C ILE A 346 -14.61 -23.86 -5.97
N GLU A 347 -15.22 -24.88 -6.59
CA GLU A 347 -15.24 -26.25 -6.07
C GLU A 347 -13.82 -26.83 -5.99
N ARG A 348 -12.97 -26.60 -7.01
CA ARG A 348 -11.54 -26.99 -7.00
C ARG A 348 -10.72 -26.27 -5.93
N MET A 349 -11.12 -25.08 -5.51
CA MET A 349 -10.50 -24.36 -4.38
C MET A 349 -10.94 -24.90 -3.00
N GLY A 350 -11.80 -25.94 -2.97
CA GLY A 350 -12.12 -26.71 -1.77
C GLY A 350 -13.48 -26.41 -1.14
N GLY A 351 -14.40 -25.77 -1.87
CA GLY A 351 -15.75 -25.50 -1.39
C GLY A 351 -16.73 -26.63 -1.71
N GLN A 352 -16.88 -27.61 -0.81
CA GLN A 352 -17.81 -28.73 -1.02
C GLN A 352 -19.22 -28.50 -0.46
N ALA A 353 -19.42 -27.50 0.42
CA ALA A 353 -20.67 -27.30 1.16
C ALA A 353 -21.63 -26.25 0.57
N GLY A 354 -21.28 -25.62 -0.56
CA GLY A 354 -22.09 -24.59 -1.20
C GLY A 354 -21.26 -23.40 -1.67
N LEU A 355 -21.80 -22.66 -2.63
CA LEU A 355 -21.11 -21.53 -3.28
C LEU A 355 -20.76 -20.42 -2.29
N THR A 356 -21.64 -20.20 -1.31
CA THR A 356 -21.49 -19.23 -0.22
C THR A 356 -20.32 -19.60 0.70
N ASP A 357 -20.27 -20.84 1.19
CA ASP A 357 -19.19 -21.32 2.06
C ASP A 357 -17.83 -21.28 1.35
N ALA A 358 -17.83 -21.65 0.07
CA ALA A 358 -16.65 -21.59 -0.78
C ALA A 358 -16.14 -20.15 -0.96
N PHE A 359 -17.05 -19.19 -1.21
CA PHE A 359 -16.72 -17.78 -1.29
C PHE A 359 -16.14 -17.26 0.03
N VAL A 360 -16.79 -17.56 1.17
CA VAL A 360 -16.29 -17.15 2.49
C VAL A 360 -14.92 -17.75 2.76
N SER A 361 -14.72 -19.05 2.53
CA SER A 361 -13.43 -19.73 2.71
C SER A 361 -12.34 -19.10 1.84
N ALA A 362 -12.65 -18.76 0.58
CA ALA A 362 -11.71 -18.11 -0.33
C ALA A 362 -11.33 -16.70 0.16
N MET A 363 -12.30 -15.89 0.57
CA MET A 363 -12.05 -14.53 1.07
C MET A 363 -11.27 -14.54 2.39
N VAL A 364 -11.60 -15.46 3.30
CA VAL A 364 -10.87 -15.64 4.56
C VAL A 364 -9.44 -16.11 4.30
N GLY A 365 -9.23 -17.04 3.37
CA GLY A 365 -7.90 -17.45 2.93
C GLY A 365 -7.09 -16.28 2.37
N MET A 366 -7.71 -15.42 1.56
CA MET A 366 -7.08 -14.21 1.04
C MET A 366 -6.68 -13.24 2.16
N LEU A 367 -7.57 -13.01 3.13
CA LEU A 367 -7.24 -12.18 4.31
C LEU A 367 -6.08 -12.78 5.12
N GLY A 368 -6.03 -14.11 5.26
CA GLY A 368 -4.90 -14.82 5.87
C GLY A 368 -3.57 -14.59 5.15
N LEU A 369 -3.56 -14.70 3.80
CA LEU A 369 -2.37 -14.41 2.99
C LEU A 369 -1.91 -12.96 3.14
N ILE A 370 -2.84 -12.00 3.16
CA ILE A 370 -2.54 -10.59 3.39
C ILE A 370 -1.99 -10.36 4.82
N ALA A 371 -2.51 -11.08 5.83
CA ALA A 371 -2.04 -10.99 7.21
C ALA A 371 -0.58 -11.47 7.37
N ALA A 372 -0.10 -12.35 6.48
CA ALA A 372 1.31 -12.73 6.43
C ALA A 372 2.22 -11.52 6.11
N LEU A 373 1.75 -10.55 5.32
CA LEU A 373 2.50 -9.32 5.03
C LEU A 373 2.63 -8.44 6.29
N TYR A 374 1.57 -8.37 7.10
CA TYR A 374 1.59 -7.65 8.38
C TYR A 374 2.65 -8.23 9.33
N VAL A 375 2.65 -9.55 9.56
CA VAL A 375 3.56 -10.16 10.53
C VAL A 375 5.02 -10.02 10.07
N VAL A 376 5.29 -10.16 8.76
CA VAL A 376 6.64 -9.92 8.20
C VAL A 376 7.07 -8.47 8.39
N ALA A 377 6.22 -7.50 8.04
CA ALA A 377 6.52 -6.09 8.23
C ALA A 377 6.75 -5.73 9.71
N SER A 378 6.00 -6.36 10.62
CA SER A 378 6.13 -6.16 12.06
C SER A 378 7.43 -6.75 12.62
N VAL A 379 7.79 -7.97 12.23
CA VAL A 379 9.05 -8.64 12.64
C VAL A 379 10.27 -7.86 12.14
N LEU A 380 10.27 -7.43 10.86
CA LEU A 380 11.40 -6.71 10.26
C LEU A 380 11.66 -5.32 10.88
N ARG A 381 10.75 -4.82 11.73
CA ARG A 381 11.03 -3.62 12.54
C ARG A 381 12.21 -3.80 13.48
N LEU A 382 12.48 -5.01 13.95
CA LEU A 382 13.68 -5.30 14.76
C LEU A 382 14.95 -4.92 14.00
N GLY A 383 15.08 -5.36 12.73
CA GLY A 383 16.20 -4.98 11.88
C GLY A 383 16.23 -3.48 11.56
N GLY A 384 15.07 -2.84 11.47
CA GLY A 384 14.97 -1.38 11.30
C GLY A 384 15.44 -0.58 12.52
N GLU A 385 15.34 -1.14 13.73
CA GLU A 385 15.89 -0.52 14.94
C GLU A 385 17.40 -0.73 15.04
N GLU A 386 17.90 -1.92 14.71
CA GLU A 386 19.34 -2.23 14.64
C GLU A 386 20.05 -1.33 13.62
N THR A 387 19.62 -1.38 12.34
CA THR A 387 20.28 -0.63 11.25
C THR A 387 20.25 0.89 11.38
N SER A 388 19.36 1.41 12.23
CA SER A 388 19.26 2.85 12.52
C SER A 388 20.05 3.29 13.76
N GLY A 389 20.75 2.38 14.44
CA GLY A 389 21.46 2.65 15.69
C GLY A 389 20.54 2.90 16.89
N ARG A 390 19.22 2.69 16.78
CA ARG A 390 18.27 2.90 17.88
C ARG A 390 18.24 1.75 18.88
N ALA A 391 18.63 0.54 18.44
CA ALA A 391 18.73 -0.61 19.33
C ALA A 391 19.88 -0.49 20.33
N GLU A 392 21.00 0.13 19.95
CA GLU A 392 22.21 0.21 20.77
C GLU A 392 22.00 0.92 22.13
N PRO A 393 21.39 2.13 22.20
CA PRO A 393 21.14 2.78 23.48
C PRO A 393 20.22 1.98 24.41
N VAL A 394 19.28 1.22 23.85
CA VAL A 394 18.34 0.39 24.62
C VAL A 394 19.05 -0.83 25.19
N LEU A 395 19.92 -1.47 24.40
CA LEU A 395 20.63 -2.69 24.75
C LEU A 395 21.90 -2.43 25.58
N ALA A 396 22.40 -1.18 25.59
CA ALA A 396 23.40 -0.71 26.55
C ALA A 396 22.84 -0.61 27.99
N GLY A 397 21.52 -0.47 28.14
CA GLY A 397 20.85 -0.54 29.44
C GLY A 397 20.68 -1.96 29.97
N ALA A 398 19.99 -2.11 31.11
CA ALA A 398 19.69 -3.42 31.72
C ALA A 398 18.55 -4.18 30.98
N VAL A 399 18.63 -4.29 29.65
CA VAL A 399 17.67 -4.98 28.78
C VAL A 399 18.40 -6.05 27.97
N GLY A 400 18.12 -7.32 28.26
CA GLY A 400 18.63 -8.42 27.43
C GLY A 400 18.02 -8.44 26.03
N ARG A 401 18.79 -8.90 25.05
CA ARG A 401 18.40 -9.00 23.62
C ARG A 401 17.10 -9.76 23.40
N LEU A 402 16.91 -10.87 24.11
CA LEU A 402 15.68 -11.67 24.04
C LEU A 402 14.47 -10.92 24.58
N ARG A 403 14.63 -10.13 25.66
CA ARG A 403 13.53 -9.33 26.23
C ARG A 403 13.13 -8.19 25.30
N TRP A 404 14.12 -7.59 24.65
CA TRP A 404 13.88 -6.59 23.60
C TRP A 404 13.13 -7.21 22.41
N ALA A 405 13.63 -8.31 21.86
CA ALA A 405 12.99 -9.02 20.75
C ALA A 405 11.57 -9.48 21.07
N ALA A 406 11.37 -10.13 22.22
CA ALA A 406 10.06 -10.58 22.67
C ALA A 406 9.03 -9.44 22.72
N GLY A 407 9.44 -8.24 23.12
CA GLY A 407 8.57 -7.06 23.11
C GLY A 407 8.02 -6.73 21.72
N HIS A 408 8.83 -6.87 20.66
CA HIS A 408 8.37 -6.68 19.29
C HIS A 408 7.59 -7.89 18.76
N LEU A 409 8.03 -9.11 19.08
CA LEU A 409 7.40 -10.34 18.57
C LEU A 409 6.00 -10.54 19.14
N VAL A 410 5.75 -10.21 20.41
CA VAL A 410 4.40 -10.25 20.99
C VAL A 410 3.44 -9.37 20.20
N ILE A 411 3.90 -8.21 19.71
CA ILE A 411 3.08 -7.31 18.89
C ILE A 411 2.92 -7.87 17.48
N ALA A 412 3.94 -8.50 16.91
CA ALA A 412 3.86 -9.09 15.58
C ALA A 412 2.86 -10.26 15.53
N PHE A 413 3.01 -11.24 16.42
CA PHE A 413 2.16 -12.44 16.44
C PHE A 413 0.79 -12.15 17.07
N GLY A 414 0.74 -11.39 18.17
CA GLY A 414 -0.51 -10.98 18.80
C GLY A 414 -1.29 -9.96 17.97
N GLY A 415 -0.59 -9.08 17.25
CA GLY A 415 -1.22 -8.19 16.28
C GLY A 415 -1.81 -8.94 15.10
N ALA A 416 -1.15 -10.00 14.61
CA ALA A 416 -1.70 -10.87 13.57
C ALA A 416 -3.00 -11.55 14.04
N ALA A 417 -3.03 -12.03 15.29
CA ALA A 417 -4.23 -12.57 15.91
C ALA A 417 -5.35 -11.53 16.01
N LEU A 418 -5.03 -10.30 16.45
CA LEU A 418 -5.99 -9.22 16.55
C LEU A 418 -6.59 -8.83 15.18
N ILE A 419 -5.78 -8.70 14.13
CA ILE A 419 -6.30 -8.30 12.81
C ILE A 419 -7.17 -9.41 12.20
N MET A 420 -6.84 -10.69 12.38
CA MET A 420 -7.68 -11.79 11.89
C MET A 420 -8.97 -11.91 12.69
N LEU A 421 -8.92 -11.69 14.00
CA LEU A 421 -10.12 -11.57 14.84
C LEU A 421 -11.03 -10.44 14.33
N LEU A 422 -10.46 -9.26 14.07
CA LEU A 422 -11.22 -8.12 13.56
C LEU A 422 -11.75 -8.32 12.14
N ALA A 423 -11.01 -9.02 11.28
CA ALA A 423 -11.51 -9.46 9.98
C ALA A 423 -12.73 -10.36 10.13
N GLY A 424 -12.68 -11.37 11.01
CA GLY A 424 -13.82 -12.25 11.27
C GLY A 424 -15.02 -11.51 11.85
N LEU A 425 -14.80 -10.59 12.79
CA LEU A 425 -15.85 -9.74 13.35
C LEU A 425 -16.47 -8.82 12.28
N GLY A 426 -15.64 -8.21 11.43
CA GLY A 426 -16.12 -7.39 10.32
C GLY A 426 -16.91 -8.22 9.32
N PHE A 427 -16.41 -9.38 8.95
CA PHE A 427 -17.05 -10.29 8.00
C PHE A 427 -18.41 -10.75 8.52
N ALA A 428 -18.48 -11.22 9.76
CA ALA A 428 -19.75 -11.62 10.37
C ALA A 428 -20.72 -10.43 10.51
N ALA A 429 -20.23 -9.22 10.80
CA ALA A 429 -21.08 -8.02 10.84
C ALA A 429 -21.62 -7.62 9.46
N GLY A 430 -20.83 -7.81 8.40
CA GLY A 430 -21.25 -7.56 7.02
C GLY A 430 -22.21 -8.62 6.50
N TYR A 431 -22.01 -9.89 6.86
CA TYR A 431 -22.84 -11.00 6.41
C TYR A 431 -24.14 -11.14 7.22
N GLY A 432 -24.14 -10.77 8.50
CA GLY A 432 -25.32 -10.80 9.37
C GLY A 432 -25.66 -12.16 9.98
N GLN A 433 -24.98 -13.25 9.58
CA GLN A 433 -25.17 -14.60 10.11
C GLN A 433 -23.86 -15.40 10.23
N ASP A 434 -23.93 -16.65 10.69
CA ASP A 434 -22.80 -17.60 10.80
C ASP A 434 -21.55 -17.10 11.53
N PHE A 435 -21.77 -16.23 12.53
CA PHE A 435 -20.71 -15.59 13.31
C PHE A 435 -19.63 -16.57 13.80
N GLY A 436 -20.04 -17.70 14.40
CA GLY A 436 -19.11 -18.69 14.95
C GLY A 436 -18.26 -19.37 13.88
N ALA A 437 -18.86 -19.73 12.75
CA ALA A 437 -18.17 -20.41 11.65
C ALA A 437 -17.17 -19.47 10.95
N ILE A 438 -17.59 -18.23 10.66
CA ILE A 438 -16.74 -17.21 10.04
C ILE A 438 -15.57 -16.83 10.95
N LEU A 439 -15.84 -16.62 12.24
CA LEU A 439 -14.78 -16.30 13.18
C LEU A 439 -13.78 -17.46 13.32
N GLY A 440 -14.28 -18.70 13.39
CA GLY A 440 -13.46 -19.91 13.38
C GLY A 440 -12.58 -19.99 12.13
N ALA A 441 -13.16 -19.77 10.95
CA ALA A 441 -12.45 -19.74 9.68
C ALA A 441 -11.31 -18.71 9.66
N CYS A 442 -11.55 -17.50 10.14
CA CYS A 442 -10.53 -16.45 10.21
C CYS A 442 -9.39 -16.82 11.16
N LEU A 443 -9.71 -17.35 12.34
CA LEU A 443 -8.70 -17.70 13.34
C LEU A 443 -7.87 -18.93 12.94
N VAL A 444 -8.44 -19.85 12.18
CA VAL A 444 -7.73 -21.01 11.62
C VAL A 444 -6.59 -20.62 10.67
N GLN A 445 -6.59 -19.41 10.11
CA GLN A 445 -5.49 -18.91 9.27
C GLN A 445 -4.21 -18.57 10.07
N LEU A 446 -4.31 -18.37 11.38
CA LEU A 446 -3.21 -17.87 12.21
C LEU A 446 -1.95 -18.74 12.24
N PRO A 447 -2.03 -20.08 12.34
CA PRO A 447 -0.84 -20.93 12.31
C PRO A 447 0.01 -20.71 11.05
N ALA A 448 -0.61 -20.60 9.87
CA ALA A 448 0.11 -20.35 8.63
C ALA A 448 0.76 -18.95 8.62
N VAL A 449 0.05 -17.93 9.09
CA VAL A 449 0.60 -16.58 9.27
C VAL A 449 1.82 -16.62 10.21
N TRP A 450 1.72 -17.35 11.32
CA TRP A 450 2.80 -17.47 12.29
C TRP A 450 4.00 -18.25 11.76
N VAL A 451 3.83 -19.22 10.86
CA VAL A 451 4.94 -19.90 10.18
C VAL A 451 5.74 -18.89 9.35
N ILE A 452 5.07 -18.03 8.57
CA ILE A 452 5.73 -16.98 7.78
C ILE A 452 6.42 -15.95 8.69
N GLY A 453 5.76 -15.54 9.77
CA GLY A 453 6.37 -14.69 10.80
C GLY A 453 7.60 -15.35 11.44
N GLY A 454 7.53 -16.65 11.74
CA GLY A 454 8.63 -17.44 12.28
C GLY A 454 9.81 -17.53 11.33
N ALA A 455 9.56 -17.70 10.02
CA ALA A 455 10.60 -17.66 9.00
C ALA A 455 11.29 -16.28 8.95
N ALA A 456 10.53 -15.18 9.07
CA ALA A 456 11.09 -13.84 9.18
C ALA A 456 11.95 -13.67 10.44
N VAL A 457 11.53 -14.23 11.58
CA VAL A 457 12.32 -14.23 12.83
C VAL A 457 13.60 -15.04 12.69
N LEU A 458 13.53 -16.20 12.02
CA LEU A 458 14.67 -17.06 11.76
C LEU A 458 15.72 -16.35 10.89
N LEU A 459 15.28 -15.79 9.76
CA LEU A 459 16.14 -15.04 8.84
C LEU A 459 16.75 -13.84 9.54
N HIS A 460 15.93 -13.06 10.26
CA HIS A 460 16.43 -11.92 11.01
C HIS A 460 17.44 -12.34 12.07
N GLY A 461 17.19 -13.40 12.84
CA GLY A 461 18.04 -13.84 13.94
C GLY A 461 19.36 -14.46 13.50
N LEU A 462 19.40 -15.19 12.38
CA LEU A 462 20.62 -15.84 11.88
C LEU A 462 21.42 -14.95 10.90
N LEU A 463 20.74 -14.25 9.99
CA LEU A 463 21.34 -13.53 8.88
C LEU A 463 20.66 -12.16 8.71
N PRO A 464 21.01 -11.13 9.52
CA PRO A 464 20.30 -9.84 9.54
C PRO A 464 20.22 -9.18 8.16
N ARG A 465 21.30 -9.28 7.38
CA ARG A 465 21.38 -8.74 6.01
C ARG A 465 20.41 -9.40 5.05
N ALA A 466 20.07 -10.67 5.28
CA ALA A 466 19.12 -11.43 4.48
C ALA A 466 17.68 -11.37 5.04
N ALA A 467 17.44 -10.67 6.15
CA ALA A 467 16.10 -10.58 6.76
C ALA A 467 15.05 -10.05 5.76
N VAL A 468 15.44 -9.15 4.85
CA VAL A 468 14.57 -8.63 3.80
C VAL A 468 14.05 -9.73 2.86
N ALA A 469 14.75 -10.86 2.73
CA ALA A 469 14.30 -12.01 1.96
C ALA A 469 13.01 -12.65 2.51
N ALA A 470 12.61 -12.33 3.75
CA ALA A 470 11.29 -12.70 4.28
C ALA A 470 10.14 -12.19 3.40
N TRP A 471 10.31 -11.06 2.70
CA TRP A 471 9.34 -10.58 1.71
C TRP A 471 9.24 -11.49 0.49
N ALA A 472 10.35 -12.11 0.07
CA ALA A 472 10.33 -13.08 -1.02
C ALA A 472 9.59 -14.35 -0.60
N VAL A 473 9.76 -14.81 0.65
CA VAL A 473 8.99 -15.93 1.21
C VAL A 473 7.50 -15.61 1.23
N ALA A 474 7.12 -14.46 1.78
CA ALA A 474 5.72 -14.05 1.83
C ALA A 474 5.11 -13.88 0.44
N GLY A 475 5.85 -13.25 -0.50
CA GLY A 475 5.43 -13.10 -1.88
C GLY A 475 5.27 -14.44 -2.60
N ALA A 476 6.19 -15.38 -2.41
CA ALA A 476 6.10 -16.72 -2.99
C ALA A 476 4.86 -17.47 -2.46
N VAL A 477 4.60 -17.44 -1.16
CA VAL A 477 3.40 -18.06 -0.55
C VAL A 477 2.11 -17.42 -1.06
N LEU A 478 2.09 -16.10 -1.25
CA LEU A 478 0.94 -15.37 -1.78
C LEU A 478 0.68 -15.72 -3.25
N LEU A 479 1.73 -15.82 -4.07
CA LEU A 479 1.64 -16.28 -5.46
C LEU A 479 1.18 -17.73 -5.54
N LEU A 480 1.74 -18.63 -4.74
CA LEU A 480 1.33 -20.03 -4.71
C LEU A 480 -0.12 -20.20 -4.24
N GLY A 481 -0.56 -19.41 -3.26
CA GLY A 481 -1.93 -19.49 -2.74
C GLY A 481 -3.00 -19.00 -3.71
N TRP A 482 -2.69 -17.98 -4.51
CA TRP A 482 -3.69 -17.30 -5.36
C TRP A 482 -3.56 -17.64 -6.85
N VAL A 483 -2.33 -17.71 -7.36
CA VAL A 483 -2.03 -17.97 -8.77
C VAL A 483 -1.79 -19.45 -9.03
N GLY A 484 -1.23 -20.18 -8.05
CA GLY A 484 -0.90 -21.60 -8.18
C GLY A 484 -2.08 -22.48 -8.64
N PRO A 485 -3.23 -22.45 -7.94
CA PRO A 485 -4.42 -23.19 -8.34
C PRO A 485 -4.95 -22.79 -9.72
N ALA A 486 -4.90 -21.49 -10.05
CA ALA A 486 -5.36 -20.98 -11.34
C ALA A 486 -4.49 -21.44 -12.53
N LEU A 487 -3.21 -21.76 -12.28
CA LEU A 487 -2.27 -22.25 -13.29
C LEU A 487 -2.12 -23.79 -13.28
N ASP A 488 -2.93 -24.50 -12.50
CA ASP A 488 -2.90 -25.97 -12.35
C ASP A 488 -1.49 -26.50 -11.99
N VAL A 489 -0.80 -25.79 -11.09
CA VAL A 489 0.56 -26.13 -10.65
C VAL A 489 0.54 -27.46 -9.86
N PRO A 490 1.59 -28.32 -9.98
CA PRO A 490 1.64 -29.58 -9.24
C PRO A 490 1.44 -29.41 -7.73
N GLN A 491 0.63 -30.31 -7.15
CA GLN A 491 0.30 -30.33 -5.71
C GLN A 491 1.54 -30.24 -4.80
N THR A 492 2.63 -30.92 -5.16
CA THR A 492 3.90 -30.87 -4.42
C THR A 492 4.47 -29.46 -4.25
N VAL A 493 4.19 -28.56 -5.20
CA VAL A 493 4.62 -27.16 -5.13
C VAL A 493 3.63 -26.34 -4.29
N LEU A 494 2.33 -26.62 -4.39
CA LEU A 494 1.30 -25.98 -3.57
C LEU A 494 1.45 -26.35 -2.08
N ASP A 495 1.86 -27.58 -1.78
CA ASP A 495 2.11 -28.09 -0.42
C ASP A 495 3.28 -27.40 0.28
N VAL A 496 4.11 -26.64 -0.44
CA VAL A 496 5.13 -25.78 0.18
C VAL A 496 4.48 -24.63 0.96
N SER A 497 3.28 -24.21 0.56
CA SER A 497 2.55 -23.15 1.23
C SER A 497 1.93 -23.66 2.55
N PRO A 498 2.20 -23.02 3.70
CA PRO A 498 1.56 -23.41 4.96
C PRO A 498 0.03 -23.21 4.93
N PHE A 499 -0.47 -22.34 4.04
CA PHE A 499 -1.91 -22.12 3.84
C PHE A 499 -2.62 -23.28 3.12
N GLY A 500 -1.86 -24.14 2.41
CA GLY A 500 -2.41 -25.32 1.75
C GLY A 500 -2.87 -26.39 2.74
N HIS A 501 -2.20 -26.47 3.91
CA HIS A 501 -2.44 -27.51 4.93
C HIS A 501 -3.59 -27.17 5.89
N LEU A 502 -4.07 -25.94 5.89
CA LEU A 502 -5.14 -25.52 6.80
C LEU A 502 -6.51 -26.05 6.36
N PRO A 503 -7.39 -26.43 7.31
CA PRO A 503 -8.74 -26.83 6.97
C PRO A 503 -9.48 -25.66 6.33
N LYS A 504 -10.22 -25.96 5.25
CA LYS A 504 -11.03 -24.99 4.51
C LYS A 504 -12.35 -24.79 5.27
N LEU A 505 -12.52 -23.62 5.87
CA LEU A 505 -13.71 -23.26 6.65
C LEU A 505 -14.24 -21.91 6.14
N PRO A 506 -15.56 -21.66 6.19
CA PRO A 506 -16.63 -22.64 6.45
C PRO A 506 -16.78 -23.64 5.28
N GLY A 507 -17.34 -24.82 5.56
CA GLY A 507 -17.67 -25.84 4.54
C GLY A 507 -16.83 -27.11 4.51
N GLY A 508 -15.68 -27.15 5.20
CA GLY A 508 -14.90 -28.38 5.44
C GLY A 508 -14.94 -28.83 6.90
N GLU A 509 -14.43 -30.02 7.20
CA GLU A 509 -14.31 -30.50 8.58
C GLU A 509 -13.05 -29.96 9.27
N MET A 510 -13.17 -29.66 10.56
CA MET A 510 -12.05 -29.19 11.36
C MET A 510 -11.05 -30.33 11.63
N ASN A 511 -9.83 -30.19 11.11
CA ASN A 511 -8.72 -31.09 11.43
C ASN A 511 -7.65 -30.38 12.26
N TRP A 512 -7.51 -30.78 13.52
CA TRP A 512 -6.54 -30.18 14.46
C TRP A 512 -5.09 -30.59 14.18
N SER A 513 -4.85 -31.71 13.52
CA SER A 513 -3.50 -32.23 13.27
C SER A 513 -2.62 -31.25 12.49
N PRO A 514 -3.00 -30.77 11.28
CA PRO A 514 -2.18 -29.81 10.54
C PRO A 514 -2.06 -28.47 11.26
N VAL A 515 -3.11 -28.02 11.95
CA VAL A 515 -3.10 -26.80 12.75
C VAL A 515 -2.02 -26.84 13.83
N LEU A 516 -1.97 -27.93 14.61
CA LEU A 516 -0.97 -28.11 15.67
C LEU A 516 0.45 -28.24 15.10
N VAL A 517 0.62 -28.96 13.98
CA VAL A 517 1.92 -29.08 13.31
C VAL A 517 2.45 -27.71 12.86
N LEU A 518 1.61 -26.87 12.25
CA LEU A 518 2.01 -25.52 11.83
C LEU A 518 2.38 -24.63 13.03
N VAL A 519 1.65 -24.72 14.14
CA VAL A 519 2.00 -24.01 15.39
C VAL A 519 3.35 -24.47 15.92
N LEU A 520 3.64 -25.78 15.91
CA LEU A 520 4.93 -26.32 16.32
C LEU A 520 6.07 -25.85 15.41
N ILE A 521 5.85 -25.84 14.09
CA ILE A 521 6.82 -25.31 13.11
C ILE A 521 7.09 -23.83 13.37
N ALA A 522 6.05 -23.02 13.55
CA ALA A 522 6.19 -21.61 13.87
C ALA A 522 7.01 -21.41 15.15
N GLY A 523 6.71 -22.18 16.21
CA GLY A 523 7.47 -22.17 17.47
C GLY A 523 8.94 -22.54 17.29
N ALA A 524 9.24 -23.56 16.49
CA ALA A 524 10.61 -23.98 16.20
C ALA A 524 11.39 -22.90 15.43
N LEU A 525 10.79 -22.29 14.41
CA LEU A 525 11.40 -21.21 13.62
C LEU A 525 11.69 -19.98 14.48
N VAL A 526 10.73 -19.55 15.31
CA VAL A 526 10.92 -18.44 16.26
C VAL A 526 12.01 -18.77 17.27
N GLY A 527 11.98 -19.98 17.85
CA GLY A 527 12.99 -20.42 18.82
C GLY A 527 14.40 -20.41 18.25
N ALA A 528 14.59 -20.98 17.05
CA ALA A 528 15.87 -20.98 16.35
C ALA A 528 16.34 -19.56 16.00
N GLY A 529 15.44 -18.68 15.54
CA GLY A 529 15.76 -17.27 15.29
C GLY A 529 16.19 -16.52 16.56
N LEU A 530 15.50 -16.74 17.68
CA LEU A 530 15.88 -16.14 18.98
C LEU A 530 17.22 -16.66 19.50
N VAL A 531 17.52 -17.95 19.31
CA VAL A 531 18.85 -18.51 19.63
C VAL A 531 19.93 -17.85 18.76
N GLY A 532 19.67 -17.64 17.48
CA GLY A 532 20.54 -16.88 16.57
C GLY A 532 20.81 -15.47 17.07
N LEU A 533 19.74 -14.73 17.38
CA LEU A 533 19.81 -13.35 17.89
C LEU A 533 20.61 -13.24 19.21
N ARG A 534 20.50 -14.25 20.08
CA ARG A 534 21.26 -14.30 21.34
C ARG A 534 22.77 -14.46 21.11
N ARG A 535 23.16 -15.20 20.06
CA ARG A 535 24.57 -15.59 19.82
C ARG A 535 25.33 -14.62 18.91
N ARG A 536 24.66 -14.00 17.94
CA ARG A 536 25.30 -13.08 16.99
C ARG A 536 25.69 -11.75 17.63
N ASP A 537 26.53 -10.94 16.99
CA ASP A 537 26.72 -9.54 17.37
C ASP A 537 25.63 -8.63 16.80
N LEU A 538 25.43 -7.47 17.44
CA LEU A 538 24.54 -6.42 16.93
C LEU A 538 25.31 -5.57 15.93
N THR A 539 24.64 -5.18 14.85
CA THR A 539 25.21 -4.43 13.72
C THR A 539 24.71 -3.02 13.65
#